data_AF-A0A519UH92-F1
#
_entry.id   AF-A0A519UH92-F1
#
_cell.length_a   1.000
_cell.length_b   1.000
_cell.length_c   1.000
_cell.angle_alpha   90.00
_cell.angle_beta   90.00
_cell.angle_gamma   90.00
#
_symmetry.space_group_name_H-M   'P 1'
#
loop_
_entity.id
_entity.type
_entity.pdbx_description
1 polymer ?
#
loop_
_entity_poly.entity_id
_entity_poly.type
_entity_poly.pdbx_seq_one_letter_code
_entity_poly.pdbx_strand_id
1 'polypeptide(L)'
;NEAKLHARVREWPYPANGIMVPTNAPALLWPGTNGKTKVLPMESGSEIPEDPNIGNVKYKVMLATDPNFKTDVIEGKEQRWAVYPLHQALKPSKWYWKYGYTHKNSNNWIWSETYNFLIDPKYTNLQVSPSIETVLKRNEGSHPLLWNMNQIGEDFYNRNLQNPEAKKFIAFAEKLMLEPLPVEKPQRIIDTTGKTPLEKKIIIERMYHGFGDAVGTPVRNLCIAFQLTKDKRFILDAKRRALNIANMNPNGLATGDDFTSGAVLEALGWFYDAGYDYLNQEERLRLKNMITLRAKRVYDHLPNRFELHVSDNHVWQITLRNLAIATVSLINEVPEAKEWLTYMYEVWSARFPVLGTTDGGWHEGNGYFRVNFKSIIYLSQMFGDFSGVDYFKLPWMQNLP
;
A
#
# COMPACT_ATOMS: atom_id res chain seq x y z
N ASN A 1 21.45 16.26 -22.26
CA ASN A 1 20.42 16.27 -21.20
C ASN A 1 19.30 17.18 -21.61
N GLU A 2 18.17 16.63 -22.01
CA GLU A 2 16.94 17.38 -22.21
C GLU A 2 16.38 17.82 -20.85
N ALA A 3 15.81 19.02 -20.77
CA ALA A 3 15.13 19.48 -19.56
C ALA A 3 13.88 18.62 -19.32
N LYS A 4 13.77 18.00 -18.15
CA LYS A 4 12.61 17.20 -17.74
C LYS A 4 11.90 17.91 -16.59
N LEU A 5 10.57 18.01 -16.65
CA LEU A 5 9.75 18.48 -15.52
C LEU A 5 9.52 17.35 -14.50
N HIS A 6 9.27 16.13 -15.00
CA HIS A 6 9.10 14.93 -14.20
C HIS A 6 10.00 13.81 -14.74
N ALA A 7 10.93 13.32 -13.93
CA ALA A 7 11.76 12.17 -14.28
C ALA A 7 11.01 10.86 -13.97
N ARG A 8 11.14 9.84 -14.83
CA ARG A 8 10.49 8.53 -14.64
C ARG A 8 10.86 7.88 -13.30
N VAL A 9 12.13 8.00 -12.91
CA VAL A 9 12.67 7.68 -11.59
C VAL A 9 13.27 8.95 -11.02
N ARG A 10 13.12 9.17 -9.72
CA ARG A 10 13.59 10.36 -9.02
C ARG A 10 15.08 10.63 -9.25
N GLU A 11 15.39 11.71 -9.96
CA GLU A 11 16.76 12.15 -10.26
C GLU A 11 17.29 13.19 -9.26
N TRP A 12 16.38 13.88 -8.54
CA TRP A 12 16.71 14.99 -7.64
C TRP A 12 16.05 14.90 -6.26
N PRO A 13 16.69 15.46 -5.23
CA PRO A 13 16.15 15.57 -3.90
C PRO A 13 15.05 16.63 -3.81
N TYR A 14 14.13 16.45 -2.87
CA TYR A 14 13.08 17.41 -2.54
C TYR A 14 12.83 17.37 -1.02
N PRO A 15 12.63 18.52 -0.35
CA PRO A 15 12.73 19.88 -0.87
C PRO A 15 14.20 20.34 -1.00
N ALA A 16 14.51 21.22 -1.96
CA ALA A 16 15.87 21.72 -2.18
C ALA A 16 15.86 23.18 -2.67
N ASN A 17 17.04 23.80 -2.79
CA ASN A 17 17.23 25.15 -3.37
C ASN A 17 16.47 26.28 -2.66
N GLY A 18 16.22 26.16 -1.36
CA GLY A 18 15.58 27.22 -0.59
C GLY A 18 14.13 27.48 -0.99
N ILE A 19 13.44 26.47 -1.50
CA ILE A 19 12.00 26.59 -1.74
C ILE A 19 11.24 26.73 -0.42
N MET A 20 10.14 27.46 -0.48
CA MET A 20 9.13 27.44 0.56
C MET A 20 8.24 26.22 0.35
N VAL A 21 8.20 25.30 1.32
CA VAL A 21 7.36 24.10 1.20
C VAL A 21 5.89 24.44 1.49
N PRO A 22 4.93 23.87 0.74
CA PRO A 22 3.51 24.18 0.88
C PRO A 22 2.83 23.41 2.02
N THR A 23 3.58 22.93 3.01
CA THR A 23 3.08 22.06 4.08
C THR A 23 4.00 22.11 5.31
N ASN A 24 3.48 21.68 6.45
CA ASN A 24 4.25 21.35 7.64
C ASN A 24 3.57 20.13 8.29
N ALA A 25 4.22 18.98 8.44
CA ALA A 25 5.62 18.69 8.14
C ALA A 25 5.86 18.28 6.66
N PRO A 26 7.00 18.66 6.04
CA PRO A 26 7.34 18.18 4.69
C PRO A 26 7.73 16.71 4.68
N ALA A 27 7.83 16.13 3.49
CA ALA A 27 8.51 14.86 3.26
C ALA A 27 9.83 15.11 2.51
N LEU A 28 10.91 14.51 3.02
CA LEU A 28 12.19 14.49 2.34
C LEU A 28 12.22 13.31 1.38
N LEU A 29 12.59 13.57 0.13
CA LEU A 29 12.62 12.61 -0.95
C LEU A 29 13.97 12.72 -1.64
N TRP A 30 14.60 11.60 -2.00
CA TRP A 30 15.90 11.62 -2.66
C TRP A 30 16.06 10.50 -3.69
N PRO A 31 17.02 10.61 -4.63
CA PRO A 31 17.31 9.54 -5.57
C PRO A 31 17.78 8.28 -4.86
N GLY A 32 17.25 7.13 -5.25
CA GLY A 32 17.72 5.82 -4.78
C GLY A 32 19.12 5.47 -5.33
N THR A 33 19.78 4.52 -4.69
CA THR A 33 21.07 3.97 -5.11
C THR A 33 21.16 2.49 -4.75
N ASN A 34 21.95 1.72 -5.51
CA ASN A 34 22.33 0.34 -5.17
C ASN A 34 23.62 0.27 -4.32
N GLY A 35 24.14 1.42 -3.88
CA GLY A 35 25.41 1.56 -3.14
C GLY A 35 26.62 1.92 -4.01
N LYS A 36 26.49 1.81 -5.34
CA LYS A 36 27.53 2.18 -6.33
C LYS A 36 27.06 3.29 -7.27
N THR A 37 25.87 3.13 -7.83
CA THR A 37 25.27 4.02 -8.82
C THR A 37 23.85 4.40 -8.38
N LYS A 38 23.29 5.45 -8.99
CA LYS A 38 21.88 5.79 -8.81
C LYS A 38 21.00 4.68 -9.39
N VAL A 39 19.81 4.52 -8.82
CA VAL A 39 18.77 3.63 -9.37
C VAL A 39 18.30 4.19 -10.71
N LEU A 40 18.16 3.31 -11.70
CA LEU A 40 17.67 3.63 -13.04
C LEU A 40 16.16 3.30 -13.15
N PRO A 41 15.46 3.77 -14.21
CA PRO A 41 14.10 3.33 -14.51
C PRO A 41 13.95 1.81 -14.62
N MET A 42 12.98 1.25 -13.90
CA MET A 42 12.76 -0.20 -13.76
C MET A 42 11.25 -0.48 -13.78
N GLU A 43 10.66 -0.43 -14.97
CA GLU A 43 9.25 -0.73 -15.16
C GLU A 43 9.02 -2.26 -15.21
N SER A 44 7.84 -2.72 -14.79
CA SER A 44 7.46 -4.12 -14.95
C SER A 44 7.42 -4.47 -16.43
N GLY A 45 8.18 -5.48 -16.85
CA GLY A 45 8.32 -5.85 -18.27
C GLY A 45 9.28 -4.97 -19.09
N SER A 46 10.04 -4.06 -18.46
CA SER A 46 11.13 -3.33 -19.11
C SER A 46 12.27 -4.27 -19.55
N GLU A 47 13.00 -3.89 -20.59
CA GLU A 47 14.27 -4.54 -20.99
C GLU A 47 15.37 -4.34 -19.92
N ILE A 48 15.22 -3.36 -19.03
CA ILE A 48 16.16 -3.12 -17.93
C ILE A 48 15.78 -4.04 -16.76
N PRO A 49 16.60 -5.06 -16.44
CA PRO A 49 16.29 -5.99 -15.35
C PRO A 49 16.35 -5.30 -14.00
N GLU A 50 15.65 -5.88 -13.02
CA GLU A 50 15.72 -5.41 -11.64
C GLU A 50 17.16 -5.54 -11.10
N ASP A 51 17.71 -4.48 -10.51
CA ASP A 51 19.05 -4.49 -9.95
C ASP A 51 19.05 -5.36 -8.70
N PRO A 52 19.80 -6.48 -8.68
CA PRO A 52 19.78 -7.42 -7.56
C PRO A 52 20.32 -6.81 -6.26
N ASN A 53 21.05 -5.68 -6.33
CA ASN A 53 21.61 -4.99 -5.17
C ASN A 53 20.73 -3.86 -4.66
N ILE A 54 19.59 -3.57 -5.30
CA ILE A 54 18.72 -2.46 -4.92
C ILE A 54 18.16 -2.61 -3.49
N GLY A 55 18.05 -3.84 -3.01
CA GLY A 55 17.65 -4.16 -1.63
C GLY A 55 18.80 -4.16 -0.61
N ASN A 56 20.07 -3.95 -1.01
CA ASN A 56 21.24 -4.07 -0.13
C ASN A 56 21.76 -2.72 0.42
N VAL A 57 20.89 -1.70 0.40
CA VAL A 57 21.19 -0.37 0.92
C VAL A 57 20.27 -0.03 2.08
N LYS A 58 20.76 0.86 2.94
CA LYS A 58 19.99 1.55 3.96
C LYS A 58 20.29 3.05 3.93
N TYR A 59 19.32 3.83 4.36
CA TYR A 59 19.35 5.29 4.38
C TYR A 59 19.13 5.81 5.79
N LYS A 60 19.59 7.03 6.04
CA LYS A 60 19.13 7.86 7.15
C LYS A 60 19.17 9.32 6.75
N VAL A 61 18.45 10.16 7.49
CA VAL A 61 18.41 11.61 7.24
C VAL A 61 18.89 12.38 8.45
N MET A 62 19.34 13.60 8.21
CA MET A 62 19.68 14.56 9.25
C MET A 62 19.17 15.93 8.81
N LEU A 63 18.49 16.64 9.70
CA LEU A 63 18.03 18.01 9.48
C LEU A 63 18.40 18.91 10.67
N ALA A 64 18.59 20.20 10.42
CA ALA A 64 18.90 21.19 11.44
C ALA A 64 18.50 22.60 10.97
N THR A 65 18.47 23.56 11.87
CA THR A 65 18.26 24.98 11.51
C THR A 65 19.55 25.71 11.16
N ASP A 66 20.71 25.09 11.38
CA ASP A 66 22.02 25.58 10.95
C ASP A 66 22.68 24.62 9.93
N PRO A 67 23.47 25.14 8.98
CA PRO A 67 24.10 24.32 7.95
C PRO A 67 25.21 23.40 8.47
N ASN A 68 25.68 23.59 9.71
CA ASN A 68 26.70 22.75 10.33
C ASN A 68 26.09 21.62 11.17
N PHE A 69 24.76 21.51 11.22
CA PHE A 69 24.02 20.48 11.96
C PHE A 69 24.38 20.44 13.46
N LYS A 70 24.30 21.60 14.13
CA LYS A 70 24.59 21.78 15.56
C LYS A 70 23.39 22.23 16.39
N THR A 71 22.36 22.77 15.76
CA THR A 71 21.21 23.44 16.39
C THR A 71 19.91 22.84 15.88
N ASP A 72 19.01 22.50 16.81
CA ASP A 72 17.73 21.83 16.53
C ASP A 72 17.88 20.59 15.62
N VAL A 73 18.90 19.76 15.90
CA VAL A 73 19.21 18.60 15.05
C VAL A 73 18.14 17.53 15.21
N ILE A 74 17.61 17.07 14.08
CA ILE A 74 16.70 15.93 13.98
C ILE A 74 17.42 14.85 13.16
N GLU A 75 17.57 13.67 13.73
CA GLU A 75 18.12 12.50 13.04
C GLU A 75 17.01 11.48 12.80
N GLY A 76 16.88 11.07 11.55
CA GLY A 76 15.98 9.98 11.17
C GLY A 76 16.58 8.62 11.51
N LYS A 77 15.72 7.65 11.79
CA LYS A 77 16.12 6.25 11.95
C LYS A 77 16.65 5.68 10.63
N GLU A 78 17.41 4.60 10.74
CA GLU A 78 17.80 3.84 9.56
C GLU A 78 16.58 3.21 8.88
N GLN A 79 16.50 3.34 7.56
CA GLN A 79 15.38 2.82 6.76
C GLN A 79 15.86 2.23 5.44
N ARG A 80 15.02 1.40 4.80
CA ARG A 80 15.37 0.71 3.56
C ARG A 80 15.08 1.50 2.29
N TRP A 81 14.22 2.51 2.35
CA TRP A 81 13.66 3.23 1.20
C TRP A 81 14.09 4.71 1.17
N ALA A 82 13.84 5.38 0.05
CA ALA A 82 14.34 6.73 -0.22
C ALA A 82 13.30 7.87 -0.02
N VAL A 83 12.53 7.79 1.07
CA VAL A 83 11.47 8.75 1.43
C VAL A 83 11.33 8.88 2.94
N TYR A 84 11.25 10.10 3.46
CA TYR A 84 11.15 10.39 4.90
C TYR A 84 10.14 11.52 5.15
N PRO A 85 8.84 11.22 5.29
CA PRO A 85 7.90 12.13 5.95
C PRO A 85 8.34 12.41 7.38
N LEU A 86 8.36 13.69 7.76
CA LEU A 86 8.91 14.07 9.05
C LEU A 86 8.06 13.64 10.24
N HIS A 87 6.74 13.53 10.06
CA HIS A 87 5.79 13.21 11.13
C HIS A 87 5.93 14.09 12.40
N GLN A 88 6.55 15.26 12.26
CA GLN A 88 6.87 16.20 13.33
C GLN A 88 6.83 17.63 12.77
N ALA A 89 6.02 18.48 13.41
CA ALA A 89 5.95 19.90 13.04
C ALA A 89 7.30 20.58 13.21
N LEU A 90 7.69 21.37 12.21
CA LEU A 90 8.88 22.19 12.24
C LEU A 90 8.54 23.64 12.59
N LYS A 91 9.42 24.33 13.33
CA LYS A 91 9.28 25.78 13.55
C LYS A 91 9.50 26.55 12.24
N PRO A 92 8.80 27.69 12.04
CA PRO A 92 9.07 28.59 10.92
C PRO A 92 10.52 29.06 10.91
N SER A 93 11.27 28.60 9.92
CA SER A 93 12.69 28.88 9.77
C SER A 93 13.15 28.40 8.39
N LYS A 94 14.38 28.78 8.04
CA LYS A 94 15.18 28.02 7.10
C LYS A 94 15.68 26.74 7.78
N TRP A 95 15.57 25.62 7.08
CA TRP A 95 16.04 24.31 7.51
C TRP A 95 17.04 23.77 6.49
N TYR A 96 18.04 23.05 6.98
CA TYR A 96 19.07 22.37 6.21
C TYR A 96 18.92 20.87 6.43
N TRP A 97 19.11 20.08 5.38
CA TRP A 97 19.04 18.62 5.49
C TRP A 97 20.00 17.92 4.53
N LYS A 98 20.35 16.69 4.89
CA LYS A 98 21.14 15.77 4.06
C LYS A 98 20.67 14.35 4.33
N TYR A 99 20.88 13.47 3.37
CA TYR A 99 20.65 12.04 3.53
C TYR A 99 21.96 11.28 3.39
N GLY A 100 22.08 10.18 4.13
CA GLY A 100 23.19 9.25 4.03
C GLY A 100 22.72 7.94 3.44
N TYR A 101 23.60 7.24 2.74
CA TYR A 101 23.39 5.84 2.37
C TYR A 101 24.60 4.99 2.74
N THR A 102 24.35 3.71 2.98
CA THR A 102 25.39 2.70 3.17
C THR A 102 24.85 1.31 2.86
N HIS A 103 25.74 0.33 2.69
CA HIS A 103 25.33 -1.06 2.59
C HIS A 103 24.76 -1.56 3.94
N LYS A 104 23.79 -2.48 3.92
CA LYS A 104 23.09 -2.94 5.14
C LYS A 104 24.04 -3.36 6.28
N ASN A 105 25.16 -3.99 5.94
CA ASN A 105 26.16 -4.51 6.88
C ASN A 105 27.32 -3.54 7.16
N SER A 106 27.20 -2.27 6.76
CA SER A 106 28.22 -1.24 6.92
C SER A 106 27.70 -0.10 7.79
N ASN A 107 28.62 0.53 8.53
CA ASN A 107 28.38 1.78 9.27
C ASN A 107 29.12 2.97 8.65
N ASN A 108 29.74 2.78 7.47
CA ASN A 108 30.41 3.84 6.73
C ASN A 108 29.37 4.56 5.87
N TRP A 109 28.90 5.70 6.36
CA TRP A 109 27.87 6.51 5.70
C TRP A 109 28.47 7.42 4.65
N ILE A 110 27.95 7.33 3.42
CA ILE A 110 28.21 8.30 2.37
C ILE A 110 27.07 9.32 2.42
N TRP A 111 27.41 10.57 2.73
CA TRP A 111 26.45 11.66 2.86
C TRP A 111 26.29 12.43 1.56
N SER A 112 25.07 12.85 1.27
CA SER A 112 24.77 13.82 0.22
C SER A 112 25.38 15.19 0.53
N GLU A 113 25.35 16.08 -0.46
CA GLU A 113 25.45 17.52 -0.18
C GLU A 113 24.30 18.00 0.73
N THR A 114 24.41 19.23 1.21
CA THR A 114 23.40 19.83 2.10
C THR A 114 22.37 20.60 1.29
N TYR A 115 21.11 20.20 1.41
CA TYR A 115 19.96 20.87 0.82
C TYR A 115 19.29 21.78 1.85
N ASN A 116 18.44 22.70 1.38
CA ASN A 116 17.72 23.60 2.26
C ASN A 116 16.34 23.98 1.72
N PHE A 117 15.45 24.35 2.64
CA PHE A 117 14.08 24.80 2.38
C PHE A 117 13.60 25.74 3.50
N LEU A 118 12.44 26.37 3.33
CA LEU A 118 11.82 27.24 4.33
C LEU A 118 10.43 26.73 4.74
N ILE A 119 10.13 26.83 6.04
CA ILE A 119 8.79 26.63 6.60
C ILE A 119 8.12 28.01 6.73
N ASP A 120 6.99 28.17 6.05
CA ASP A 120 6.14 29.36 6.16
C ASP A 120 5.33 29.30 7.47
N PRO A 121 5.30 30.39 8.28
CA PRO A 121 4.45 30.49 9.46
C PRO A 121 2.99 30.07 9.24
N LYS A 122 2.41 30.28 8.05
CA LYS A 122 1.01 29.94 7.76
C LYS A 122 0.71 28.45 7.85
N TYR A 123 1.71 27.58 7.72
CA TYR A 123 1.53 26.13 7.80
C TYR A 123 1.75 25.56 9.21
N THR A 124 2.12 26.39 10.19
CA THR A 124 2.45 25.93 11.57
C THR A 124 1.27 25.27 12.30
N ASN A 125 0.04 25.65 11.96
CA ASN A 125 -1.18 25.13 12.58
C ASN A 125 -1.81 23.96 11.80
N LEU A 126 -1.17 23.49 10.72
CA LEU A 126 -1.66 22.32 10.00
C LEU A 126 -1.51 21.07 10.86
N GLN A 127 -2.46 20.15 10.72
CA GLN A 127 -2.38 18.85 11.37
C GLN A 127 -1.19 18.07 10.81
N VAL A 128 -0.30 17.62 11.69
CA VAL A 128 0.83 16.77 11.34
C VAL A 128 0.47 15.32 11.62
N SER A 129 0.76 14.45 10.65
CA SER A 129 0.61 13.00 10.80
C SER A 129 1.54 12.49 11.91
N PRO A 130 1.07 11.61 12.80
CA PRO A 130 1.86 11.12 13.92
C PRO A 130 2.99 10.19 13.46
N SER A 131 3.94 9.93 14.36
CA SER A 131 5.03 9.00 14.10
C SER A 131 4.54 7.57 13.83
N ILE A 132 5.36 6.80 13.14
CA ILE A 132 5.06 5.40 12.86
C ILE A 132 4.83 4.58 14.13
N GLU A 133 5.55 4.84 15.23
CA GLU A 133 5.34 4.12 16.50
C GLU A 133 3.92 4.32 17.04
N THR A 134 3.38 5.52 16.88
CA THR A 134 2.00 5.83 17.27
C THR A 134 1.01 5.08 16.38
N VAL A 135 1.25 5.05 15.07
CA VAL A 135 0.43 4.32 14.10
C VAL A 135 0.44 2.83 14.37
N LEU A 136 1.62 2.22 14.55
CA LEU A 136 1.74 0.78 14.84
C LEU A 136 1.01 0.45 16.14
N LYS A 137 1.19 1.24 17.20
CA LYS A 137 0.52 1.01 18.49
C LYS A 137 -1.01 1.07 18.39
N ARG A 138 -1.56 1.97 17.56
CA ARG A 138 -3.02 2.06 17.33
C ARG A 138 -3.58 0.84 16.57
N ASN A 139 -2.72 0.13 15.85
CA ASN A 139 -3.06 -1.05 15.06
C ASN A 139 -2.81 -2.37 15.80
N GLU A 140 -2.28 -2.33 17.02
CA GLU A 140 -2.17 -3.50 17.88
C GLU A 140 -3.51 -3.79 18.56
N GLY A 141 -3.81 -5.08 18.78
CA GLY A 141 -5.03 -5.51 19.47
C GLY A 141 -5.61 -6.79 18.93
N SER A 142 -6.74 -7.23 19.47
CA SER A 142 -7.45 -8.41 18.98
C SER A 142 -8.16 -8.12 17.66
N HIS A 143 -8.21 -9.13 16.80
CA HIS A 143 -9.05 -9.13 15.59
C HIS A 143 -10.53 -8.96 15.94
N PRO A 144 -11.35 -8.40 15.03
CA PRO A 144 -10.99 -7.86 13.70
C PRO A 144 -10.44 -6.43 13.75
N LEU A 145 -9.31 -6.18 13.07
CA LEU A 145 -8.63 -4.89 13.02
C LEU A 145 -9.03 -4.03 11.82
N LEU A 146 -9.42 -4.65 10.69
CA LEU A 146 -9.82 -3.91 9.50
C LEU A 146 -11.08 -3.10 9.79
N TRP A 147 -11.10 -1.86 9.30
CA TRP A 147 -12.13 -0.85 9.65
C TRP A 147 -12.27 -0.57 11.15
N ASN A 148 -11.23 -0.87 11.94
CA ASN A 148 -11.25 -0.70 13.39
C ASN A 148 -12.40 -1.47 14.07
N MET A 149 -12.81 -2.60 13.49
CA MET A 149 -14.02 -3.32 13.88
C MET A 149 -13.97 -3.92 15.30
N ASN A 150 -12.77 -4.09 15.87
CA ASN A 150 -12.57 -4.45 17.27
C ASN A 150 -12.98 -3.34 18.24
N GLN A 151 -13.01 -2.08 17.79
CA GLN A 151 -13.46 -0.94 18.57
C GLN A 151 -14.89 -0.53 18.22
N ILE A 152 -15.21 -0.44 16.91
CA ILE A 152 -16.49 0.14 16.44
C ILE A 152 -17.50 -0.91 15.98
N GLY A 153 -17.21 -2.21 16.12
CA GLY A 153 -17.98 -3.27 15.45
C GLY A 153 -19.43 -3.40 15.90
N GLU A 154 -19.74 -3.06 17.16
CA GLU A 154 -21.11 -3.03 17.67
C GLU A 154 -21.88 -1.82 17.11
N ASP A 155 -21.27 -0.64 17.13
CA ASP A 155 -21.87 0.57 16.56
C ASP A 155 -22.06 0.47 15.04
N PHE A 156 -21.12 -0.17 14.33
CA PHE A 156 -21.26 -0.47 12.92
C PHE A 156 -22.48 -1.35 12.64
N TYR A 157 -22.66 -2.43 13.42
CA TYR A 157 -23.80 -3.32 13.30
C TYR A 157 -25.12 -2.58 13.58
N ASN A 158 -25.22 -1.90 14.72
CA ASN A 158 -26.43 -1.21 15.16
C ASN A 158 -26.88 -0.12 14.17
N ARG A 159 -25.94 0.66 13.61
CA ARG A 159 -26.25 1.69 12.62
C ARG A 159 -26.75 1.14 11.29
N ASN A 160 -26.47 -0.12 10.98
CA ASN A 160 -26.83 -0.74 9.71
C ASN A 160 -28.11 -1.60 9.75
N LEU A 161 -28.72 -1.81 10.92
CA LEU A 161 -29.95 -2.60 11.07
C LEU A 161 -31.09 -2.15 10.14
N GLN A 162 -31.23 -0.84 9.93
CA GLN A 162 -32.25 -0.26 9.07
C GLN A 162 -31.70 0.33 7.76
N ASN A 163 -30.40 0.16 7.48
CA ASN A 163 -29.79 0.69 6.27
C ASN A 163 -30.30 -0.08 5.02
N PRO A 164 -30.99 0.57 4.06
CA PRO A 164 -31.49 -0.10 2.87
C PRO A 164 -30.38 -0.65 1.96
N GLU A 165 -29.20 -0.01 1.92
CA GLU A 165 -28.06 -0.52 1.16
C GLU A 165 -27.50 -1.80 1.80
N ALA A 166 -27.38 -1.83 3.13
CA ALA A 166 -26.98 -3.02 3.87
C ALA A 166 -27.94 -4.17 3.62
N LYS A 167 -29.26 -3.94 3.68
CA LYS A 167 -30.28 -4.97 3.41
C LYS A 167 -30.17 -5.54 2.00
N LYS A 168 -29.96 -4.69 0.98
CA LYS A 168 -29.74 -5.12 -0.41
C LYS A 168 -28.46 -5.95 -0.55
N PHE A 169 -27.38 -5.53 0.12
CA PHE A 169 -26.11 -6.23 0.11
C PHE A 169 -26.20 -7.60 0.80
N ILE A 170 -26.89 -7.69 1.94
CA ILE A 170 -27.12 -8.96 2.65
C ILE A 170 -27.88 -9.95 1.75
N ALA A 171 -28.97 -9.52 1.10
CA ALA A 171 -29.72 -10.37 0.19
C ALA A 171 -28.87 -10.85 -1.02
N PHE A 172 -27.93 -10.03 -1.49
CA PHE A 172 -26.95 -10.44 -2.49
C PHE A 172 -25.97 -11.48 -1.93
N ALA A 173 -25.45 -11.29 -0.71
CA ALA A 173 -24.54 -12.22 -0.06
C ALA A 173 -25.20 -13.57 0.28
N GLU A 174 -26.51 -13.59 0.57
CA GLU A 174 -27.26 -14.84 0.76
C GLU A 174 -27.30 -15.68 -0.52
N LYS A 175 -27.51 -15.04 -1.68
CA LYS A 175 -27.47 -15.72 -2.98
C LYS A 175 -26.07 -16.23 -3.29
N LEU A 176 -25.04 -15.44 -2.96
CA LEU A 176 -23.65 -15.80 -3.15
C LEU A 176 -23.26 -17.10 -2.43
N MET A 177 -23.79 -17.36 -1.23
CA MET A 177 -23.52 -18.61 -0.50
C MET A 177 -23.99 -19.87 -1.25
N LEU A 178 -24.97 -19.74 -2.14
CA LEU A 178 -25.49 -20.84 -2.96
C LEU A 178 -24.56 -21.20 -4.14
N GLU A 179 -23.61 -20.34 -4.47
CA GLU A 179 -22.68 -20.59 -5.57
C GLU A 179 -21.67 -21.70 -5.22
N PRO A 180 -21.30 -22.56 -6.20
CA PRO A 180 -20.30 -23.60 -5.97
C PRO A 180 -18.94 -23.00 -5.62
N LEU A 181 -18.05 -23.83 -5.05
CA LEU A 181 -16.66 -23.42 -4.88
C LEU A 181 -16.01 -23.23 -6.25
N PRO A 182 -15.19 -22.18 -6.41
CA PRO A 182 -14.46 -21.99 -7.65
C PRO A 182 -13.42 -23.09 -7.83
N VAL A 183 -13.25 -23.52 -9.07
CA VAL A 183 -12.21 -24.45 -9.51
C VAL A 183 -11.20 -23.69 -10.36
N GLU A 184 -9.93 -24.09 -10.33
CA GLU A 184 -8.87 -23.48 -11.15
C GLU A 184 -9.07 -23.79 -12.63
N LYS A 185 -9.84 -22.92 -13.30
CA LYS A 185 -10.11 -22.98 -14.74
C LYS A 185 -10.11 -21.58 -15.34
N PRO A 186 -9.77 -21.45 -16.64
CA PRO A 186 -9.81 -20.15 -17.32
C PRO A 186 -11.22 -19.55 -17.29
N GLN A 187 -11.29 -18.23 -17.20
CA GLN A 187 -12.54 -17.45 -17.25
C GLN A 187 -13.14 -17.41 -18.67
N ARG A 188 -12.29 -17.62 -19.68
CA ARG A 188 -12.67 -17.68 -21.10
C ARG A 188 -11.71 -18.58 -21.85
N ILE A 189 -12.18 -19.23 -22.91
CA ILE A 189 -11.34 -20.00 -23.83
C ILE A 189 -11.10 -19.18 -25.09
N ILE A 190 -9.83 -19.08 -25.50
CA ILE A 190 -9.39 -18.38 -26.72
C ILE A 190 -8.60 -19.39 -27.56
N ASP A 191 -8.89 -19.48 -28.85
CA ASP A 191 -8.13 -20.36 -29.75
C ASP A 191 -6.67 -19.89 -29.87
N THR A 192 -5.73 -20.85 -29.72
CA THR A 192 -4.29 -20.63 -29.80
C THR A 192 -3.65 -21.28 -31.04
N THR A 193 -4.48 -21.80 -31.94
CA THR A 193 -4.04 -22.39 -33.22
C THR A 193 -3.27 -21.36 -34.04
N GLY A 194 -2.11 -21.77 -34.58
CA GLY A 194 -1.25 -20.90 -35.41
C GLY A 194 -0.49 -19.79 -34.66
N LYS A 195 -0.59 -19.70 -33.33
CA LYS A 195 0.09 -18.68 -32.52
C LYS A 195 1.54 -19.05 -32.18
N THR A 196 2.41 -18.04 -32.12
CA THR A 196 3.80 -18.17 -31.65
C THR A 196 3.84 -18.50 -30.14
N PRO A 197 4.97 -19.00 -29.60
CA PRO A 197 5.10 -19.28 -28.17
C PRO A 197 4.81 -18.07 -27.26
N LEU A 198 5.26 -16.87 -27.65
CA LEU A 198 5.01 -15.65 -26.88
C LEU A 198 3.52 -15.27 -26.89
N GLU A 199 2.88 -15.30 -28.07
CA GLU A 199 1.44 -15.04 -28.17
C GLU A 199 0.62 -16.05 -27.37
N LYS A 200 1.00 -17.34 -27.41
CA LYS A 200 0.35 -18.38 -26.60
C LYS A 200 0.42 -18.06 -25.11
N LYS A 201 1.59 -17.65 -24.60
CA LYS A 201 1.77 -17.24 -23.21
C LYS A 201 0.82 -16.10 -22.84
N ILE A 202 0.82 -15.01 -23.61
CA ILE A 202 -0.03 -13.84 -23.37
C ILE A 202 -1.52 -14.20 -23.45
N ILE A 203 -1.92 -15.04 -24.42
CA ILE A 203 -3.30 -15.49 -24.57
C ILE A 203 -3.72 -16.33 -23.35
N ILE A 204 -2.88 -17.24 -22.89
CA ILE A 204 -3.16 -18.06 -21.70
C ILE A 204 -3.34 -17.18 -20.46
N GLU A 205 -2.45 -16.20 -20.23
CA GLU A 205 -2.61 -15.23 -19.13
C GLU A 205 -3.94 -14.49 -19.24
N ARG A 206 -4.32 -14.04 -20.45
CA ARG A 206 -5.59 -13.38 -20.71
C ARG A 206 -6.82 -14.28 -20.48
N MET A 207 -6.70 -15.59 -20.64
CA MET A 207 -7.79 -16.53 -20.33
C MET A 207 -8.12 -16.55 -18.84
N TYR A 208 -7.13 -16.31 -17.97
CA TYR A 208 -7.30 -16.28 -16.52
C TYR A 208 -7.55 -14.88 -15.96
N HIS A 209 -7.41 -13.82 -16.76
CA HIS A 209 -7.78 -12.46 -16.36
C HIS A 209 -9.22 -12.42 -15.83
N GLY A 210 -9.35 -12.01 -14.56
CA GLY A 210 -10.60 -11.91 -13.81
C GLY A 210 -10.79 -13.04 -12.80
N PHE A 211 -9.96 -14.09 -12.85
CA PHE A 211 -10.05 -15.23 -11.94
C PHE A 211 -9.91 -14.82 -10.48
N GLY A 212 -8.89 -14.00 -10.16
CA GLY A 212 -8.66 -13.51 -8.80
C GLY A 212 -9.88 -12.77 -8.21
N ASP A 213 -10.54 -11.91 -9.00
CA ASP A 213 -11.76 -11.25 -8.55
C ASP A 213 -12.93 -12.22 -8.41
N ALA A 214 -13.08 -13.15 -9.35
CA ALA A 214 -14.13 -14.18 -9.32
C ALA A 214 -14.05 -15.06 -8.06
N VAL A 215 -12.85 -15.34 -7.56
CA VAL A 215 -12.66 -16.14 -6.33
C VAL A 215 -12.59 -15.29 -5.07
N GLY A 216 -11.97 -14.11 -5.14
CA GLY A 216 -11.69 -13.26 -3.97
C GLY A 216 -12.85 -12.36 -3.55
N THR A 217 -13.59 -11.79 -4.51
CA THR A 217 -14.75 -10.91 -4.21
C THR A 217 -15.82 -11.61 -3.36
N PRO A 218 -16.18 -12.88 -3.62
CA PRO A 218 -17.08 -13.62 -2.76
C PRO A 218 -16.65 -13.66 -1.28
N VAL A 219 -15.37 -13.96 -1.01
CA VAL A 219 -14.84 -14.04 0.36
C VAL A 219 -14.98 -12.71 1.08
N ARG A 220 -14.53 -11.61 0.44
CA ARG A 220 -14.67 -10.26 1.00
C ARG A 220 -16.13 -9.95 1.29
N ASN A 221 -17.02 -10.18 0.33
CA ASN A 221 -18.42 -9.81 0.47
C ASN A 221 -19.12 -10.58 1.61
N LEU A 222 -18.77 -11.85 1.81
CA LEU A 222 -19.27 -12.64 2.93
C LEU A 222 -18.73 -12.12 4.28
N CYS A 223 -17.48 -11.66 4.34
CA CYS A 223 -16.94 -11.02 5.54
C CYS A 223 -17.72 -9.73 5.89
N ILE A 224 -18.04 -8.91 4.88
CA ILE A 224 -18.85 -7.70 5.06
C ILE A 224 -20.26 -8.06 5.55
N ALA A 225 -20.89 -9.07 4.93
CA ALA A 225 -22.22 -9.54 5.34
C ALA A 225 -22.23 -10.05 6.78
N PHE A 226 -21.18 -10.75 7.21
CA PHE A 226 -21.00 -11.13 8.61
C PHE A 226 -20.94 -9.92 9.53
N GLN A 227 -20.17 -8.87 9.19
CA GLN A 227 -20.11 -7.66 10.01
C GLN A 227 -21.44 -6.91 10.10
N LEU A 228 -22.24 -6.92 9.02
CA LEU A 228 -23.57 -6.29 8.97
C LEU A 228 -24.66 -7.07 9.72
N THR A 229 -24.48 -8.37 9.96
CA THR A 229 -25.56 -9.25 10.46
C THR A 229 -25.23 -10.01 11.74
N LYS A 230 -23.93 -10.21 12.02
CA LYS A 230 -23.38 -11.17 12.98
C LYS A 230 -23.82 -12.63 12.73
N ASP A 231 -24.39 -12.93 11.56
CA ASP A 231 -24.84 -14.27 11.20
C ASP A 231 -23.65 -15.14 10.79
N LYS A 232 -23.40 -16.17 11.59
CA LYS A 232 -22.26 -17.10 11.45
C LYS A 232 -22.28 -17.85 10.11
N ARG A 233 -23.41 -17.98 9.44
CA ARG A 233 -23.48 -18.64 8.12
C ARG A 233 -22.55 -17.96 7.11
N PHE A 234 -22.49 -16.62 7.12
CA PHE A 234 -21.63 -15.87 6.19
C PHE A 234 -20.15 -16.12 6.44
N ILE A 235 -19.69 -16.06 7.70
CA ILE A 235 -18.26 -16.22 7.99
C ILE A 235 -17.79 -17.66 7.83
N LEU A 236 -18.66 -18.64 8.05
CA LEU A 236 -18.37 -20.05 7.79
C LEU A 236 -18.28 -20.36 6.29
N ASP A 237 -19.11 -19.75 5.45
CA ASP A 237 -18.94 -19.87 3.99
C ASP A 237 -17.71 -19.11 3.48
N ALA A 238 -17.41 -17.94 4.05
CA ALA A 238 -16.17 -17.21 3.77
C ALA A 238 -14.95 -18.08 4.11
N LYS A 239 -14.96 -18.79 5.25
CA LYS A 239 -13.93 -19.75 5.65
C LYS A 239 -13.75 -20.86 4.63
N ARG A 240 -14.85 -21.50 4.23
CA ARG A 240 -14.86 -22.58 3.22
C ARG A 240 -14.20 -22.10 1.92
N ARG A 241 -14.55 -20.90 1.45
CA ARG A 241 -13.99 -20.30 0.22
C ARG A 241 -12.54 -19.87 0.38
N ALA A 242 -12.17 -19.24 1.49
CA ALA A 242 -10.81 -18.79 1.77
C ALA A 242 -9.84 -19.98 1.86
N LEU A 243 -10.23 -21.07 2.53
CA LEU A 243 -9.44 -22.30 2.58
C LEU A 243 -9.30 -22.92 1.18
N ASN A 244 -10.37 -22.95 0.38
CA ASN A 244 -10.30 -23.41 -1.01
C ASN A 244 -9.27 -22.62 -1.83
N ILE A 245 -9.30 -21.29 -1.75
CA ILE A 245 -8.37 -20.40 -2.48
C ILE A 245 -6.94 -20.54 -1.93
N ALA A 246 -6.77 -20.75 -0.62
CA ALA A 246 -5.47 -21.02 -0.02
C ALA A 246 -4.87 -22.40 -0.38
N ASN A 247 -5.63 -23.28 -1.05
CA ASN A 247 -5.09 -24.51 -1.65
C ASN A 247 -4.55 -24.27 -3.08
N MET A 248 -4.92 -23.16 -3.73
CA MET A 248 -4.54 -22.90 -5.11
C MET A 248 -3.06 -22.57 -5.22
N ASN A 249 -2.42 -23.04 -6.30
CA ASN A 249 -0.99 -22.82 -6.50
C ASN A 249 -0.69 -21.32 -6.69
N PRO A 250 0.08 -20.67 -5.80
CA PRO A 250 0.40 -19.26 -5.92
C PRO A 250 1.30 -18.92 -7.13
N ASN A 251 1.87 -19.93 -7.80
CA ASN A 251 2.61 -19.77 -9.06
C ASN A 251 1.81 -20.31 -10.28
N GLY A 252 0.57 -20.76 -10.06
CA GLY A 252 -0.28 -21.28 -11.11
C GLY A 252 -0.84 -20.18 -12.00
N LEU A 253 -1.31 -20.55 -13.19
CA LEU A 253 -1.90 -19.62 -14.17
C LEU A 253 -3.10 -18.83 -13.63
N ALA A 254 -3.81 -19.38 -12.65
CA ALA A 254 -5.02 -18.79 -12.10
C ALA A 254 -4.78 -17.70 -11.05
N THR A 255 -3.66 -17.77 -10.32
CA THR A 255 -3.42 -16.89 -9.16
C THR A 255 -1.98 -16.34 -9.08
N GLY A 256 -1.24 -16.43 -10.18
CA GLY A 256 0.18 -16.11 -10.27
C GLY A 256 0.50 -14.70 -10.77
N ASP A 257 -0.35 -14.09 -11.60
CA ASP A 257 -0.16 -12.69 -12.04
C ASP A 257 -0.45 -11.70 -10.90
N ASP A 258 0.02 -10.46 -11.06
CA ASP A 258 -0.04 -9.42 -10.04
C ASP A 258 -1.49 -9.07 -9.62
N PHE A 259 -2.41 -8.94 -10.58
CA PHE A 259 -3.81 -8.64 -10.31
C PHE A 259 -4.52 -9.81 -9.64
N THR A 260 -4.41 -11.03 -10.18
CA THR A 260 -5.10 -12.18 -9.60
C THR A 260 -4.54 -12.56 -8.23
N SER A 261 -3.22 -12.56 -8.09
CA SER A 261 -2.54 -12.78 -6.81
C SER A 261 -2.90 -11.71 -5.79
N GLY A 262 -3.00 -10.45 -6.23
CA GLY A 262 -3.44 -9.33 -5.40
C GLY A 262 -4.87 -9.50 -4.89
N ALA A 263 -5.82 -9.87 -5.76
CA ALA A 263 -7.21 -10.09 -5.36
C ALA A 263 -7.34 -11.27 -4.37
N VAL A 264 -6.55 -12.33 -4.55
CA VAL A 264 -6.45 -13.44 -3.58
C VAL A 264 -5.87 -12.98 -2.26
N LEU A 265 -4.79 -12.18 -2.28
CA LEU A 265 -4.17 -11.61 -1.08
C LEU A 265 -5.17 -10.75 -0.29
N GLU A 266 -5.91 -9.87 -0.96
CA GLU A 266 -6.97 -9.04 -0.36
C GLU A 266 -8.04 -9.92 0.30
N ALA A 267 -8.52 -10.94 -0.40
CA ALA A 267 -9.57 -11.83 0.08
C ALA A 267 -9.16 -12.64 1.31
N LEU A 268 -7.95 -13.19 1.30
CA LEU A 268 -7.41 -13.93 2.44
C LEU A 268 -7.19 -13.02 3.65
N GLY A 269 -6.72 -11.78 3.44
CA GLY A 269 -6.58 -10.78 4.51
C GLY A 269 -7.92 -10.42 5.17
N TRP A 270 -8.95 -10.15 4.37
CA TRP A 270 -10.30 -9.90 4.89
C TRP A 270 -10.83 -11.04 5.75
N PHE A 271 -10.68 -12.28 5.27
CA PHE A 271 -11.18 -13.42 6.00
C PHE A 271 -10.36 -13.75 7.24
N TYR A 272 -9.03 -13.67 7.17
CA TYR A 272 -8.16 -13.93 8.31
C TYR A 272 -8.48 -13.00 9.48
N ASP A 273 -8.74 -11.72 9.17
CA ASP A 273 -9.12 -10.72 10.16
C ASP A 273 -10.54 -10.92 10.69
N ALA A 274 -11.55 -10.94 9.82
CA ALA A 274 -12.96 -11.02 10.24
C ALA A 274 -13.35 -12.40 10.82
N GLY A 275 -12.69 -13.46 10.36
CA GLY A 275 -12.95 -14.85 10.70
C GLY A 275 -11.99 -15.45 11.72
N TYR A 276 -11.14 -14.64 12.35
CA TYR A 276 -10.04 -15.09 13.21
C TYR A 276 -10.46 -16.12 14.28
N ASP A 277 -11.59 -15.86 14.95
CA ASP A 277 -12.12 -16.70 16.03
C ASP A 277 -12.79 -18.00 15.53
N TYR A 278 -13.00 -18.13 14.22
CA TYR A 278 -13.58 -19.30 13.57
C TYR A 278 -12.52 -20.25 13.00
N LEU A 279 -11.24 -19.93 13.18
CA LEU A 279 -10.10 -20.73 12.73
C LEU A 279 -9.58 -21.62 13.85
N ASN A 280 -9.36 -22.90 13.54
CA ASN A 280 -8.52 -23.75 14.38
C ASN A 280 -7.03 -23.42 14.15
N GLN A 281 -6.14 -24.02 14.95
CA GLN A 281 -4.71 -23.73 14.91
C GLN A 281 -4.05 -24.06 13.55
N GLU A 282 -4.44 -25.18 12.92
CA GLU A 282 -3.90 -25.60 11.63
C GLU A 282 -4.32 -24.64 10.51
N GLU A 283 -5.62 -24.30 10.47
CA GLU A 283 -6.18 -23.37 9.49
C GLU A 283 -5.57 -21.98 9.65
N ARG A 284 -5.36 -21.51 10.89
CA ARG A 284 -4.71 -20.24 11.19
C ARG A 284 -3.27 -20.22 10.67
N LEU A 285 -2.49 -21.25 11.01
CA LEU A 285 -1.10 -21.36 10.54
C LEU A 285 -1.04 -21.39 9.00
N ARG A 286 -1.92 -22.17 8.38
CA ARG A 286 -2.00 -22.31 6.93
C ARG A 286 -2.30 -20.97 6.24
N LEU A 287 -3.34 -20.26 6.67
CA LEU A 287 -3.73 -18.98 6.09
C LEU A 287 -2.66 -17.93 6.32
N LYS A 288 -2.11 -17.85 7.55
CA LYS A 288 -1.00 -16.95 7.88
C LYS A 288 0.18 -17.14 6.93
N ASN A 289 0.61 -18.38 6.72
CA ASN A 289 1.74 -18.69 5.82
C ASN A 289 1.45 -18.28 4.37
N MET A 290 0.22 -18.52 3.88
CA MET A 290 -0.17 -18.17 2.52
C MET A 290 -0.27 -16.65 2.31
N ILE A 291 -0.85 -15.93 3.27
CA ILE A 291 -0.93 -14.45 3.25
C ILE A 291 0.48 -13.87 3.32
N THR A 292 1.34 -14.38 4.22
CA THR A 292 2.74 -13.96 4.34
C THR A 292 3.51 -14.16 3.04
N LEU A 293 3.40 -15.34 2.42
CA LEU A 293 4.06 -15.63 1.14
C LEU A 293 3.66 -14.63 0.05
N ARG A 294 2.36 -14.39 -0.10
CA ARG A 294 1.83 -13.49 -1.14
C ARG A 294 2.14 -12.01 -0.83
N ALA A 295 2.08 -11.61 0.45
CA ALA A 295 2.45 -10.27 0.89
C ALA A 295 3.93 -9.98 0.62
N LYS A 296 4.84 -10.91 0.95
CA LYS A 296 6.28 -10.78 0.68
C LYS A 296 6.57 -10.62 -0.81
N ARG A 297 5.90 -11.39 -1.67
CA ARG A 297 6.04 -11.23 -3.13
C ARG A 297 5.69 -9.82 -3.61
N VAL A 298 4.73 -9.17 -2.98
CA VAL A 298 4.42 -7.78 -3.30
C VAL A 298 5.46 -6.85 -2.68
N TYR A 299 5.63 -6.92 -1.36
CA TYR A 299 6.46 -6.00 -0.59
C TYR A 299 7.92 -6.00 -1.03
N ASP A 300 8.51 -7.16 -1.31
CA ASP A 300 9.94 -7.27 -1.61
C ASP A 300 10.32 -6.53 -2.92
N HIS A 301 9.35 -6.23 -3.79
CA HIS A 301 9.53 -5.41 -4.99
C HIS A 301 9.18 -3.91 -4.81
N LEU A 302 8.74 -3.45 -3.64
CA LEU A 302 8.37 -2.04 -3.45
C LEU A 302 9.55 -1.13 -3.02
N PRO A 303 10.26 -1.39 -1.90
CA PRO A 303 11.31 -0.49 -1.44
C PRO A 303 12.42 -0.30 -2.47
N ASN A 304 12.90 0.93 -2.58
CA ASN A 304 13.88 1.39 -3.58
C ASN A 304 13.39 1.28 -5.02
N ARG A 305 12.07 1.16 -5.22
CA ARG A 305 11.44 1.13 -6.54
C ARG A 305 10.20 2.00 -6.57
N PHE A 306 9.15 1.61 -5.86
CA PHE A 306 7.84 2.25 -5.95
C PHE A 306 7.87 3.73 -5.51
N GLU A 307 8.56 4.05 -4.42
CA GLU A 307 8.67 5.43 -3.93
C GLU A 307 9.50 6.35 -4.84
N LEU A 308 10.32 5.77 -5.71
CA LEU A 308 11.18 6.49 -6.65
C LEU A 308 10.51 6.79 -7.98
N HIS A 309 9.59 5.93 -8.43
CA HIS A 309 8.95 6.06 -9.74
C HIS A 309 7.91 7.19 -9.74
N VAL A 310 7.86 7.94 -10.83
CA VAL A 310 6.90 9.04 -11.05
C VAL A 310 5.46 8.55 -10.81
N SER A 311 5.13 7.40 -11.38
CA SER A 311 3.92 6.62 -11.12
C SER A 311 4.22 5.14 -11.39
N ASP A 312 3.75 4.26 -10.52
CA ASP A 312 3.60 2.83 -10.80
C ASP A 312 2.10 2.52 -10.73
N ASN A 313 1.48 2.40 -11.90
CA ASN A 313 0.03 2.44 -12.03
C ASN A 313 -0.64 1.25 -11.34
N HIS A 314 -0.10 0.04 -11.47
CA HIS A 314 -0.69 -1.14 -10.82
C HIS A 314 -0.63 -1.02 -9.29
N VAL A 315 0.46 -0.46 -8.77
CA VAL A 315 0.64 -0.27 -7.33
C VAL A 315 -0.35 0.74 -6.76
N TRP A 316 -0.48 1.92 -7.37
CA TRP A 316 -1.45 2.93 -6.94
C TRP A 316 -2.91 2.46 -7.09
N GLN A 317 -3.21 1.75 -8.17
CA GLN A 317 -4.57 1.31 -8.47
C GLN A 317 -5.07 0.23 -7.53
N ILE A 318 -4.27 -0.80 -7.24
CA ILE A 318 -4.75 -2.03 -6.61
C ILE A 318 -3.74 -2.61 -5.62
N THR A 319 -2.46 -2.76 -6.00
CA THR A 319 -1.52 -3.60 -5.24
C THR A 319 -1.22 -3.06 -3.85
N LEU A 320 -1.09 -1.72 -3.69
CA LEU A 320 -0.86 -1.12 -2.37
C LEU A 320 -2.02 -1.38 -1.41
N ARG A 321 -3.27 -1.27 -1.88
CA ARG A 321 -4.48 -1.57 -1.08
C ARG A 321 -4.51 -3.04 -0.66
N ASN A 322 -4.23 -3.96 -1.59
CA ASN A 322 -4.25 -5.39 -1.29
C ASN A 322 -3.20 -5.76 -0.25
N LEU A 323 -1.98 -5.21 -0.37
CA LEU A 323 -0.92 -5.39 0.61
C LEU A 323 -1.29 -4.79 1.97
N ALA A 324 -1.87 -3.58 1.99
CA ALA A 324 -2.33 -2.93 3.21
C ALA A 324 -3.32 -3.79 4.00
N ILE A 325 -4.36 -4.29 3.35
CA ILE A 325 -5.38 -5.16 3.95
C ILE A 325 -4.75 -6.42 4.55
N ALA A 326 -3.91 -7.10 3.78
CA ALA A 326 -3.22 -8.31 4.24
C ALA A 326 -2.25 -8.01 5.40
N THR A 327 -1.54 -6.90 5.34
CA THR A 327 -0.58 -6.49 6.37
C THR A 327 -1.27 -6.25 7.71
N VAL A 328 -2.37 -5.51 7.71
CA VAL A 328 -3.16 -5.25 8.93
C VAL A 328 -3.69 -6.56 9.51
N SER A 329 -4.14 -7.49 8.66
CA SER A 329 -4.60 -8.81 9.12
C SER A 329 -3.50 -9.66 9.79
N LEU A 330 -2.22 -9.33 9.58
CA LEU A 330 -1.07 -10.10 10.11
C LEU A 330 -0.26 -9.33 11.16
N ILE A 331 -0.63 -8.09 11.49
CA ILE A 331 0.24 -7.14 12.21
C ILE A 331 0.71 -7.63 13.58
N ASN A 332 -0.07 -8.50 14.23
CA ASN A 332 0.23 -9.07 15.54
C ASN A 332 1.01 -10.39 15.50
N GLU A 333 1.05 -11.07 14.35
CA GLU A 333 1.57 -12.45 14.26
C GLU A 333 2.79 -12.60 13.35
N VAL A 334 3.03 -11.64 12.45
CA VAL A 334 4.14 -11.67 11.50
C VAL A 334 5.02 -10.44 11.75
N PRO A 335 6.25 -10.60 12.30
CA PRO A 335 7.11 -9.48 12.63
C PRO A 335 7.37 -8.52 11.47
N GLU A 336 7.52 -9.05 10.25
CA GLU A 336 7.75 -8.25 9.04
C GLU A 336 6.56 -7.36 8.66
N ALA A 337 5.33 -7.67 9.10
CA ALA A 337 4.15 -6.87 8.81
C ALA A 337 4.26 -5.43 9.36
N LYS A 338 4.99 -5.24 10.47
CA LYS A 338 5.26 -3.90 11.01
C LYS A 338 6.12 -3.08 10.06
N GLU A 339 7.10 -3.70 9.39
CA GLU A 339 7.91 -3.04 8.37
C GLU A 339 7.08 -2.71 7.13
N TRP A 340 6.22 -3.63 6.68
CA TRP A 340 5.34 -3.41 5.52
C TRP A 340 4.39 -2.24 5.77
N LEU A 341 3.73 -2.21 6.93
CA LEU A 341 2.83 -1.11 7.30
C LEU A 341 3.58 0.21 7.40
N THR A 342 4.78 0.19 7.95
CA THR A 342 5.67 1.36 8.00
C THR A 342 5.92 1.90 6.60
N TYR A 343 6.42 1.07 5.69
CA TYR A 343 6.70 1.50 4.32
C TYR A 343 5.47 2.11 3.64
N MET A 344 4.31 1.43 3.71
CA MET A 344 3.10 1.92 3.05
C MET A 344 2.60 3.25 3.66
N TYR A 345 2.66 3.40 4.98
CA TYR A 345 2.28 4.64 5.66
C TYR A 345 3.22 5.81 5.32
N GLU A 346 4.52 5.56 5.28
CA GLU A 346 5.53 6.57 4.93
C GLU A 346 5.37 7.01 3.47
N VAL A 347 5.23 6.05 2.54
CA VAL A 347 5.01 6.39 1.12
C VAL A 347 3.69 7.13 0.92
N TRP A 348 2.60 6.66 1.55
CA TRP A 348 1.30 7.34 1.46
C TRP A 348 1.38 8.77 1.99
N SER A 349 1.97 8.97 3.18
CA SER A 349 2.11 10.29 3.80
C SER A 349 2.97 11.25 2.99
N ALA A 350 3.99 10.75 2.30
CA ALA A 350 4.89 11.58 1.52
C ALA A 350 4.39 11.89 0.11
N ARG A 351 3.60 11.01 -0.48
CA ARG A 351 3.34 11.03 -1.93
C ARG A 351 1.87 11.01 -2.32
N PHE A 352 0.94 10.74 -1.41
CA PHE A 352 -0.48 10.85 -1.74
C PHE A 352 -0.93 12.31 -1.62
N PRO A 353 -1.63 12.86 -2.63
CA PRO A 353 -1.95 12.26 -3.93
C PRO A 353 -0.76 12.23 -4.90
N VAL A 354 -0.61 11.14 -5.66
CA VAL A 354 0.50 10.99 -6.60
C VAL A 354 0.37 11.97 -7.76
N LEU A 355 1.44 12.75 -8.01
CA LEU A 355 1.53 13.78 -9.08
C LEU A 355 0.43 14.85 -9.06
N GLY A 356 -0.42 14.87 -8.04
CA GLY A 356 -1.34 15.95 -7.73
C GLY A 356 -0.81 16.77 -6.56
N THR A 357 -1.29 18.01 -6.44
CA THR A 357 -0.97 18.84 -5.26
C THR A 357 -2.25 19.33 -4.61
N THR A 358 -2.93 20.25 -5.27
CA THR A 358 -4.14 20.92 -4.77
C THR A 358 -5.20 21.05 -5.84
N ASP A 359 -4.92 20.64 -7.07
CA ASP A 359 -5.70 20.89 -8.28
C ASP A 359 -6.81 19.87 -8.54
N GLY A 360 -6.78 18.71 -7.87
CA GLY A 360 -7.75 17.62 -8.08
C GLY A 360 -7.57 16.86 -9.40
N GLY A 361 -6.55 17.18 -10.20
CA GLY A 361 -6.24 16.47 -11.44
C GLY A 361 -5.73 15.05 -11.20
N TRP A 362 -6.08 14.12 -12.09
CA TRP A 362 -5.48 12.79 -12.16
C TRP A 362 -4.61 12.68 -13.41
N HIS A 363 -3.31 12.38 -13.24
CA HIS A 363 -2.31 12.43 -14.30
C HIS A 363 -2.53 11.44 -15.45
N GLU A 364 -3.24 10.32 -15.21
CA GLU A 364 -3.59 9.33 -16.25
C GLU A 364 -4.97 9.58 -16.90
N GLY A 365 -5.64 10.69 -16.54
CA GLY A 365 -6.96 11.03 -17.02
C GLY A 365 -8.12 10.22 -16.42
N ASN A 366 -9.35 10.60 -16.78
CA ASN A 366 -10.58 10.17 -16.10
C ASN A 366 -10.84 8.66 -16.17
N GLY A 367 -10.44 8.00 -17.26
CA GLY A 367 -10.63 6.55 -17.43
C GLY A 367 -9.82 5.75 -16.39
N TYR A 368 -8.55 6.08 -16.25
CA TYR A 368 -7.67 5.47 -15.25
C TYR A 368 -7.99 5.95 -13.83
N PHE A 369 -8.53 7.16 -13.66
CA PHE A 369 -8.93 7.59 -12.33
C PHE A 369 -9.99 6.66 -11.71
N ARG A 370 -10.96 6.18 -12.50
CA ARG A 370 -12.01 5.26 -12.04
C ARG A 370 -11.48 3.96 -11.42
N VAL A 371 -10.38 3.40 -11.93
CA VAL A 371 -9.80 2.17 -11.37
C VAL A 371 -9.08 2.41 -10.03
N ASN A 372 -8.78 3.67 -9.68
CA ASN A 372 -8.17 4.05 -8.41
C ASN A 372 -9.19 4.32 -7.29
N PHE A 373 -10.48 4.52 -7.59
CA PHE A 373 -11.49 4.95 -6.61
C PHE A 373 -11.49 4.12 -5.34
N LYS A 374 -11.55 2.79 -5.49
CA LYS A 374 -11.58 1.87 -4.36
C LYS A 374 -10.32 2.02 -3.49
N SER A 375 -9.14 2.14 -4.10
CA SER A 375 -7.89 2.26 -3.36
C SER A 375 -7.73 3.62 -2.71
N ILE A 376 -8.09 4.69 -3.41
CA ILE A 376 -8.05 6.06 -2.87
C ILE A 376 -8.97 6.17 -1.66
N ILE A 377 -10.24 5.77 -1.79
CA ILE A 377 -11.20 5.85 -0.68
C ILE A 377 -10.76 4.95 0.47
N TYR A 378 -10.42 3.69 0.19
CA TYR A 378 -10.07 2.72 1.23
C TYR A 378 -8.80 3.12 1.98
N LEU A 379 -7.72 3.46 1.28
CA LEU A 379 -6.45 3.82 1.91
C LEU A 379 -6.54 5.18 2.62
N SER A 380 -7.32 6.14 2.09
CA SER A 380 -7.59 7.40 2.78
C SER A 380 -8.32 7.18 4.11
N GLN A 381 -9.33 6.32 4.11
CA GLN A 381 -10.03 5.95 5.35
C GLN A 381 -9.10 5.20 6.30
N MET A 382 -8.43 4.15 5.82
CA MET A 382 -7.59 3.29 6.65
C MET A 382 -6.42 4.06 7.28
N PHE A 383 -5.64 4.80 6.48
CA PHE A 383 -4.57 5.62 7.02
C PHE A 383 -5.10 6.81 7.81
N GLY A 384 -6.30 7.30 7.52
CA GLY A 384 -6.97 8.31 8.33
C GLY A 384 -7.32 7.81 9.72
N ASP A 385 -7.86 6.59 9.84
CA ASP A 385 -8.14 5.94 11.12
C ASP A 385 -6.86 5.71 11.92
N PHE A 386 -5.76 5.34 11.24
CA PHE A 386 -4.49 5.04 11.89
C PHE A 386 -3.76 6.30 12.36
N SER A 387 -3.74 7.34 11.53
CA SER A 387 -2.98 8.57 11.78
C SER A 387 -3.80 9.64 12.50
N GLY A 388 -5.12 9.63 12.35
CA GLY A 388 -6.02 10.73 12.70
C GLY A 388 -6.05 11.86 11.67
N VAL A 389 -5.30 11.75 10.56
CA VAL A 389 -5.32 12.72 9.46
C VAL A 389 -6.52 12.46 8.57
N ASP A 390 -7.35 13.47 8.37
CA ASP A 390 -8.48 13.38 7.45
C ASP A 390 -8.00 13.60 6.01
N TYR A 391 -7.57 12.52 5.35
CA TYR A 391 -7.10 12.56 3.96
C TYR A 391 -8.17 13.05 2.98
N PHE A 392 -9.45 12.92 3.31
CA PHE A 392 -10.53 13.44 2.47
C PHE A 392 -10.59 14.96 2.48
N LYS A 393 -10.05 15.64 3.51
CA LYS A 393 -9.94 17.10 3.58
C LYS A 393 -8.73 17.68 2.85
N LEU A 394 -7.88 16.84 2.24
CA LEU A 394 -6.79 17.35 1.41
C LEU A 394 -7.36 18.22 0.27
N PRO A 395 -6.75 19.37 -0.06
CA PRO A 395 -7.24 20.23 -1.12
C PRO A 395 -7.44 19.51 -2.44
N TRP A 396 -6.53 18.58 -2.78
CA TRP A 396 -6.69 17.75 -3.97
C TRP A 396 -7.95 16.89 -3.94
N MET A 397 -8.28 16.26 -2.81
CA MET A 397 -9.51 15.46 -2.66
C MET A 397 -10.76 16.33 -2.77
N GLN A 398 -10.73 17.54 -2.22
CA GLN A 398 -11.85 18.49 -2.27
C GLN A 398 -12.06 19.09 -3.67
N ASN A 399 -11.01 19.14 -4.48
CA ASN A 399 -11.04 19.65 -5.85
C ASN A 399 -11.18 18.54 -6.90
N LEU A 400 -11.36 17.27 -6.49
CA LEU A 400 -11.71 16.19 -7.41
C LEU A 400 -13.04 16.53 -8.12
N PRO A 401 -13.11 16.42 -9.46
CA PRO A 401 -14.30 16.78 -10.24
C PRO A 401 -15.48 15.82 -10.09
#